data_AF-A0A8T3XCK8-F1
#
_entry.id   AF-A0A8T3XCK8-F1
#
_cell.length_a   1.000
_cell.length_b   1.000
_cell.length_c   1.000
_cell.angle_alpha   90.00
_cell.angle_beta   90.00
_cell.angle_gamma   90.00
#
_symmetry.space_group_name_H-M   'P 1'
#
loop_
_entity.id
_entity.type
_entity.pdbx_description
1 polymer ?
#
loop_
_entity_poly.entity_id
_entity_poly.type
_entity_poly.pdbx_seq_one_letter_code
_entity_poly.pdbx_strand_id
1 'polypeptide(L)'
;MNLYELCYLLIKENKENLAEEFLKRLANNCVNINTEDIKEAARFRFKEIKRKLSYLDCLGYVLAKKHNVKFLTGDIAFKEIPNVKYVH
;
A
#
# COMPACT_ATOMS: atom_id res chain seq x y z
N MET A 1 -1.10 5.70 -3.74
CA MET A 1 -2.02 4.84 -2.96
C MET A 1 -1.92 5.13 -1.47
N ASN A 2 -0.85 4.73 -0.78
CA ASN A 2 -0.67 5.04 0.65
C ASN A 2 -0.67 6.55 0.93
N LEU A 3 -0.07 7.34 0.02
CA LEU A 3 -0.09 8.80 0.12
C LEU A 3 -1.51 9.37 -0.02
N TYR A 4 -2.35 8.74 -0.84
CA TYR A 4 -3.76 9.13 -0.96
C TYR A 4 -4.52 8.82 0.33
N GLU A 5 -4.32 7.64 0.91
CA GLU A 5 -4.96 7.27 2.19
C GLU A 5 -4.53 8.22 3.32
N LEU A 6 -3.24 8.55 3.41
CA LEU A 6 -2.74 9.54 4.36
C LEU A 6 -3.41 10.91 4.16
N CYS A 7 -3.43 11.43 2.93
CA CYS A 7 -4.06 12.71 2.65
C CYS A 7 -5.56 12.69 2.97
N TYR A 8 -6.27 11.62 2.59
CA TYR A 8 -7.70 11.48 2.88
C TYR A 8 -7.98 11.46 4.38
N LEU A 9 -7.20 10.72 5.17
CA LEU A 9 -7.33 10.67 6.63
C LEU A 9 -7.10 12.04 7.25
N LEU A 10 -6.06 12.75 6.81
CA LEU A 10 -5.76 14.11 7.30
C LEU A 10 -6.86 15.11 6.94
N ILE A 11 -7.39 15.06 5.72
CA ILE A 11 -8.50 15.92 5.30
C ILE A 11 -9.76 15.60 6.13
N LYS A 12 -10.06 14.32 6.35
CA LYS A 12 -11.18 13.87 7.20
C LYS A 12 -11.07 14.39 8.64
N GLU A 13 -9.85 14.60 9.14
CA GLU A 13 -9.56 15.20 10.44
C GLU A 13 -9.49 16.74 10.41
N ASN A 14 -9.88 17.40 9.32
CA ASN A 14 -9.77 18.84 9.10
C ASN A 14 -8.31 19.37 9.16
N LYS A 15 -7.33 18.56 8.75
CA LYS A 15 -5.89 18.90 8.72
C LYS A 15 -5.37 19.06 7.29
N GLU A 16 -6.05 19.86 6.48
CA GLU A 16 -5.75 20.01 5.05
C GLU A 16 -4.33 20.55 4.77
N ASN A 17 -3.89 21.56 5.52
CA ASN A 17 -2.52 22.08 5.42
C ASN A 17 -1.45 21.00 5.65
N LEU A 18 -1.70 20.08 6.59
CA LEU A 18 -0.79 18.98 6.87
C LEU A 18 -0.83 17.94 5.73
N ALA A 19 -2.00 17.69 5.15
CA ALA A 19 -2.14 16.82 3.98
C ALA A 19 -1.30 17.34 2.79
N GLU A 20 -1.34 18.65 2.53
CA GLU A 20 -0.51 19.27 1.50
C GLU A 20 0.99 19.15 1.78
N GLU A 21 1.40 19.35 3.04
CA GLU A 21 2.80 19.23 3.45
C GLU A 21 3.32 17.81 3.16
N PHE A 22 2.58 16.79 3.61
CA PHE A 22 2.95 15.39 3.38
C PHE A 22 2.92 15.03 1.89
N LEU A 23 1.96 15.54 1.12
CA LEU A 23 1.91 15.34 -0.33
C LEU A 23 3.19 15.86 -1.00
N LYS A 24 3.56 17.11 -0.73
CA LYS A 24 4.78 17.74 -1.27
C LYS A 24 6.04 16.98 -0.84
N ARG A 25 6.11 16.54 0.41
CA ARG A 25 7.28 15.85 0.97
C ARG A 25 7.46 14.43 0.44
N LEU A 26 6.38 13.67 0.26
CA LEU A 26 6.43 12.23 -0.03
C LEU A 26 6.15 11.87 -1.49
N ALA A 27 5.66 12.80 -2.32
CA ALA A 27 5.36 12.51 -3.73
C ALA A 27 6.58 11.96 -4.48
N ASN A 28 7.78 12.48 -4.22
CA ASN A 28 9.02 12.04 -4.87
C ASN A 28 9.50 10.65 -4.42
N ASN A 29 8.96 10.10 -3.34
CA ASN A 29 9.23 8.74 -2.88
C ASN A 29 8.22 7.72 -3.43
N CYS A 30 7.18 8.17 -4.13
CA CYS A 30 6.17 7.28 -4.70
C CYS A 30 6.73 6.51 -5.90
N VAL A 31 6.35 5.24 -6.01
CA VAL A 31 6.72 4.39 -7.16
C VAL A 31 5.65 4.46 -8.25
N ASN A 32 6.08 4.37 -9.50
CA ASN A 32 5.17 4.32 -10.64
C ASN A 32 4.48 2.96 -10.74
N ILE A 33 3.17 2.99 -11.02
CA ILE A 33 2.35 1.80 -11.22
C ILE A 33 2.12 1.62 -12.72
N ASN A 34 2.38 0.43 -13.23
CA ASN A 34 2.09 0.07 -14.61
C ASN A 34 1.00 -1.01 -14.70
N THR A 35 0.59 -1.36 -15.92
CA THR A 35 -0.48 -2.34 -16.16
C THR A 35 -0.12 -3.76 -15.72
N GLU A 36 1.16 -4.12 -15.71
CA GLU A 36 1.60 -5.43 -15.22
C GLU A 36 1.52 -5.51 -13.69
N ASP A 37 1.83 -4.42 -12.98
CA ASP A 37 1.66 -4.34 -11.52
C ASP A 37 0.18 -4.57 -11.14
N ILE A 38 -0.75 -3.99 -11.92
CA ILE A 38 -2.19 -4.17 -11.74
C ILE A 38 -2.60 -5.63 -11.95
N LYS A 39 -2.13 -6.27 -13.04
CA LYS A 39 -2.43 -7.67 -13.34
C LYS A 39 -1.89 -8.61 -12.26
N GLU A 40 -0.66 -8.38 -11.80
CA GLU A 40 -0.04 -9.20 -10.77
C GLU A 40 -0.74 -9.02 -9.41
N ALA A 41 -1.11 -7.80 -9.04
CA ALA A 41 -1.90 -7.53 -7.83
C ALA A 41 -3.27 -8.24 -7.88
N ALA A 42 -3.96 -8.21 -9.02
CA ALA A 42 -5.22 -8.91 -9.20
C ALA A 42 -5.07 -10.44 -9.06
N ARG A 43 -4.02 -11.02 -9.67
CA ARG A 43 -3.69 -12.46 -9.53
C ARG A 43 -3.36 -12.83 -8.09
N PHE A 44 -2.56 -12.01 -7.41
CA PHE A 44 -2.20 -12.22 -6.01
C PHE A 44 -3.45 -12.21 -5.12
N ARG A 45 -4.31 -11.20 -5.27
CA ARG A 45 -5.57 -11.13 -4.50
C ARG A 45 -6.47 -12.33 -4.73
N PHE A 46 -6.59 -12.78 -5.98
CA PHE A 46 -7.39 -13.97 -6.31
C PHE A 46 -6.83 -15.24 -5.66
N LYS A 47 -5.50 -15.41 -5.66
CA LYS A 47 -4.83 -16.53 -4.99
C LYS A 47 -5.05 -16.51 -3.48
N GLU A 48 -5.03 -15.33 -2.86
CA GLU A 48 -5.20 -15.13 -1.41
C GLU A 48 -6.65 -14.77 -1.02
N ILE A 49 -7.65 -15.15 -1.82
CA ILE A 49 -9.05 -14.70 -1.64
C ILE A 49 -9.62 -14.97 -0.24
N LYS A 50 -9.17 -16.06 0.40
CA LYS A 50 -9.59 -16.44 1.76
C LYS A 50 -9.14 -15.44 2.84
N ARG A 51 -8.06 -14.68 2.58
CA ARG A 51 -7.52 -13.68 3.51
C ARG A 51 -8.26 -12.34 3.47
N LYS A 52 -9.15 -12.14 2.48
CA LYS A 52 -9.96 -10.92 2.31
C LYS A 52 -9.13 -9.61 2.26
N LEU A 53 -7.93 -9.69 1.67
CA LEU A 53 -7.03 -8.53 1.52
C LEU A 53 -7.68 -7.44 0.67
N SER A 54 -7.41 -6.17 1.02
CA SER A 54 -7.88 -5.03 0.23
C SER A 54 -7.18 -4.99 -1.13
N TYR A 55 -7.82 -4.35 -2.12
CA TYR A 55 -7.21 -4.17 -3.44
C TYR A 55 -5.92 -3.35 -3.36
N LEU A 56 -5.92 -2.34 -2.50
CA LEU A 56 -4.79 -1.44 -2.31
C LEU A 56 -3.62 -2.20 -1.67
N ASP A 57 -3.84 -2.93 -0.59
CA ASP A 57 -2.77 -3.68 0.06
C ASP A 57 -2.15 -4.75 -0.86
N CYS A 58 -2.96 -5.39 -1.70
CA CYS A 58 -2.45 -6.33 -2.71
C CYS A 58 -1.51 -5.65 -3.70
N LEU A 59 -1.86 -4.46 -4.18
CA LEU A 59 -1.01 -3.68 -5.07
C LEU A 59 0.27 -3.22 -4.36
N GLY A 60 0.16 -2.74 -3.12
CA GLY A 60 1.30 -2.34 -2.30
C GLY A 60 2.29 -3.47 -2.05
N TYR A 61 1.78 -4.67 -1.76
CA TYR A 61 2.59 -5.87 -1.59
C TYR A 61 3.36 -6.27 -2.85
N VAL A 62 2.68 -6.27 -4.01
CA VAL A 62 3.32 -6.58 -5.30
C VAL A 62 4.41 -5.57 -5.64
N LEU A 63 4.15 -4.29 -5.45
CA LEU A 63 5.14 -3.24 -5.65
C LEU A 63 6.35 -3.41 -4.71
N ALA A 64 6.12 -3.69 -3.42
CA ALA A 64 7.20 -3.93 -2.47
C ALA A 64 8.10 -5.09 -2.91
N LYS A 65 7.50 -6.21 -3.35
CA LYS A 65 8.24 -7.35 -3.92
C LYS A 65 9.05 -6.96 -5.15
N LYS A 66 8.44 -6.26 -6.10
CA LYS A 66 9.10 -5.79 -7.34
C LYS A 66 10.33 -4.92 -7.06
N HIS A 67 10.25 -4.10 -6.02
CA HIS A 67 11.35 -3.22 -5.60
C HIS A 67 12.32 -3.87 -4.61
N ASN A 68 12.20 -5.17 -4.32
CA ASN A 68 13.04 -5.91 -3.36
C ASN A 68 13.06 -5.29 -1.95
N VAL A 69 11.93 -4.71 -1.54
CA VAL A 69 11.73 -4.16 -0.18
C VAL A 69 10.64 -4.93 0.55
N LYS A 70 10.65 -4.89 1.89
CA LYS A 70 9.60 -5.49 2.71
C LYS A 70 8.33 -4.66 2.64
N PHE A 71 7.18 -5.32 2.51
CA PHE A 71 5.88 -4.68 2.67
C PHE A 71 5.59 -4.46 4.15
N LEU A 72 5.59 -3.21 4.61
CA LEU A 72 5.32 -2.84 5.99
C LEU A 72 3.80 -2.68 6.21
N THR A 73 3.22 -3.45 7.13
CA THR A 73 1.79 -3.33 7.46
C THR A 73 1.49 -3.81 8.88
N GLY A 74 0.40 -3.29 9.46
CA GLY A 74 -0.19 -3.79 10.71
C GLY A 74 -1.39 -4.71 10.51
N ASP A 75 -1.77 -5.01 9.25
CA ASP A 75 -2.87 -5.93 8.96
C ASP A 75 -2.46 -7.39 9.21
N ILE A 76 -3.12 -8.03 10.17
CA ILE A 76 -2.85 -9.41 10.59
C ILE A 76 -3.04 -10.42 9.45
N ALA A 77 -3.85 -10.10 8.44
CA ALA A 77 -4.06 -10.96 7.29
C ALA A 77 -2.75 -11.19 6.48
N PHE A 78 -1.78 -10.29 6.60
CA PHE A 78 -0.46 -10.36 5.96
C PHE A 78 0.63 -11.02 6.82
N LYS A 79 0.38 -11.32 8.10
CA LYS A 79 1.42 -11.75 9.06
C LYS A 79 2.26 -12.95 8.59
N GLU A 80 1.62 -13.92 7.94
CA GLU A 80 2.25 -15.15 7.44
C GLU A 80 2.62 -15.09 5.95
N ILE A 81 2.54 -13.92 5.31
CA ILE A 81 2.87 -13.75 3.90
C ILE A 81 4.38 -13.44 3.77
N PRO A 82 5.13 -14.17 2.92
CA PRO A 82 6.54 -13.87 2.67
C PRO A 82 6.75 -12.42 2.22
N ASN A 83 7.94 -11.86 2.46
CA ASN A 83 8.27 -10.47 2.11
C ASN A 83 7.46 -9.38 2.85
N VAL A 84 6.73 -9.73 3.92
CA VAL A 84 6.06 -8.77 4.80
C VAL A 84 6.94 -8.47 6.02
N LYS A 85 6.95 -7.20 6.44
CA LYS A 85 7.36 -6.78 7.78
C LYS A 85 6.10 -6.37 8.52
N TYR A 86 5.64 -7.23 9.42
CA TYR A 86 4.49 -6.94 10.24
C TYR A 86 4.87 -6.06 11.44
N VAL A 87 4.06 -5.04 11.76
CA VAL A 87 4.24 -4.16 12.94
C VAL A 87 2.93 -4.03 13.71
N HIS A 88 3.02 -4.04 15.05
CA HIS A 88 1.89 -3.95 15.97
C HIS A 88 1.71 -2.52 16.47
#